data_AF-A0A929CM11-F1
#
_entry.id   AF-A0A929CM11-F1
#
_cell.length_a   1.000
_cell.length_b   1.000
_cell.length_c   1.000
_cell.angle_alpha   90.00
_cell.angle_beta   90.00
_cell.angle_gamma   90.00
#
_symmetry.space_group_name_H-M   'P 1'
#
loop_
_entity.id
_entity.type
_entity.pdbx_description
1 polymer ?
#
loop_
_entity_poly.entity_id
_entity_poly.type
_entity_poly.pdbx_seq_one_letter_code
_entity_poly.pdbx_strand_id
1 'polypeptide(L)'
;MSKSKQEVNKSENLFNAVLNIDKNAINSDNKTIEVILCDETKVVRYSWDFGYYDLILEHTKESVNLERADILPLLVQHDTYSLPIGKWENVRVEDGKLKGTAVFDSKDEQAMEIFGKFERGFMKSFSIGIGSIEKIQTQELNENGRKEFKAIKWSLQECSVVTIPANENAKVGLNIENNHNENNKEENNKDLCYNKPNQKQEIKMTREELQAKHPDVYASILASGKASETDRVLAHITMAKSTGANEYALECIEKGEGLTQVAQAKYMSFGMNLNQVENRKDENLENLDTPPEDTKATEEKLRDEKVAEALSVDIKKIDGGA
;
A
#
# COMPACT_ATOMS: atom_id res chain seq x y z
N MET A 1 12.56 58.45 12.33
CA MET A 1 12.00 57.22 12.94
C MET A 1 11.02 56.45 12.04
N SER A 2 10.50 56.99 10.92
CA SER A 2 9.56 56.22 10.06
C SER A 2 10.21 55.40 8.93
N LYS A 3 11.41 55.79 8.43
CA LYS A 3 12.10 55.04 7.37
C LYS A 3 12.55 53.63 7.80
N SER A 4 12.97 53.45 9.05
CA SER A 4 13.41 52.13 9.55
C SER A 4 12.26 51.13 9.71
N LYS A 5 11.07 51.57 10.12
CA LYS A 5 9.88 50.70 10.17
C LYS A 5 9.42 50.25 8.79
N GLN A 6 9.49 51.12 7.79
CA GLN A 6 9.13 50.76 6.41
C GLN A 6 10.12 49.77 5.78
N GLU A 7 11.41 49.89 6.05
CA GLU A 7 12.42 48.94 5.55
C GLU A 7 12.34 47.58 6.24
N VAL A 8 12.10 47.54 7.56
CA VAL A 8 11.88 46.30 8.31
C VAL A 8 10.65 45.57 7.79
N ASN A 9 9.50 46.25 7.65
CA ASN A 9 8.27 45.66 7.10
C ASN A 9 8.46 45.14 5.66
N LYS A 10 9.28 45.81 4.85
CA LYS A 10 9.58 45.38 3.48
C LYS A 10 10.47 44.13 3.46
N SER A 11 11.44 44.04 4.37
CA SER A 11 12.32 42.86 4.50
C SER A 11 11.59 41.63 5.06
N GLU A 12 10.67 41.82 6.00
CA GLU A 12 9.81 40.75 6.54
C GLU A 12 8.83 40.24 5.47
N ASN A 13 8.21 41.13 4.70
CA ASN A 13 7.36 40.74 3.57
C ASN A 13 8.13 39.98 2.48
N LEU A 14 9.38 40.36 2.21
CA LEU A 14 10.22 39.65 1.25
C LEU A 14 10.64 38.27 1.78
N PHE A 15 10.96 38.15 3.07
CA PHE A 15 11.31 36.89 3.72
C PHE A 15 10.12 35.91 3.76
N ASN A 16 8.91 36.43 4.04
CA ASN A 16 7.67 35.65 4.01
C ASN A 16 7.32 35.17 2.59
N ALA A 17 7.55 36.01 1.58
CA ALA A 17 7.36 35.65 0.18
C ALA A 17 8.36 34.58 -0.31
N VAL A 18 9.63 34.63 0.14
CA VAL A 18 10.67 33.65 -0.25
C VAL A 18 10.46 32.29 0.42
N LEU A 19 10.00 32.26 1.68
CA LEU A 19 9.75 30.99 2.38
C LEU A 19 8.36 30.41 2.10
N ASN A 20 7.44 31.21 1.56
CA ASN A 20 6.05 30.86 1.29
C ASN A 20 5.34 30.35 2.57
N ILE A 21 5.64 31.02 3.70
CA ILE A 21 5.07 30.77 5.04
C ILE A 21 4.44 32.08 5.50
N ASP A 22 3.17 32.03 5.88
CA ASP A 22 2.52 33.13 6.61
C ASP A 22 2.91 33.04 8.08
N LYS A 23 3.94 33.78 8.49
CA LYS A 23 4.39 33.79 9.90
C LYS A 23 3.31 34.25 10.87
N ASN A 24 2.32 35.03 10.42
CA ASN A 24 1.22 35.49 11.27
C ASN A 24 0.30 34.33 11.66
N ALA A 25 0.34 33.23 10.92
CA ALA A 25 -0.40 32.02 11.23
C ALA A 25 0.20 31.23 12.42
N ILE A 26 1.41 31.57 12.88
CA ILE A 26 2.04 30.94 14.05
C ILE A 26 1.82 31.85 15.27
N ASN A 27 1.07 31.36 16.24
CA ASN A 27 0.84 32.06 17.50
C ASN A 27 1.70 31.45 18.61
N SER A 28 2.81 32.12 18.93
CA SER A 28 3.76 31.68 19.96
C SER A 28 3.17 31.66 21.37
N ASP A 29 2.21 32.53 21.70
CA ASP A 29 1.64 32.61 23.06
C ASP A 29 0.69 31.45 23.33
N ASN A 30 -0.16 31.13 22.35
CA ASN A 30 -1.17 30.08 22.47
C ASN A 30 -0.68 28.71 21.98
N LYS A 31 0.54 28.64 21.43
CA LYS A 31 1.11 27.44 20.80
C LYS A 31 0.19 26.87 19.71
N THR A 32 -0.35 27.77 18.90
CA THR A 32 -1.23 27.39 17.79
C THR A 32 -0.64 27.75 16.44
N ILE A 33 -1.00 26.98 15.43
CA ILE A 33 -0.63 27.24 14.03
C ILE A 33 -1.89 27.11 13.18
N GLU A 34 -2.19 28.12 12.38
CA GLU A 34 -3.22 28.03 11.35
C GLU A 34 -2.66 27.37 10.09
N VAL A 35 -3.42 26.43 9.52
CA VAL A 35 -2.91 25.47 8.54
C VAL A 35 -3.91 25.27 7.40
N ILE A 36 -3.40 25.21 6.17
CA ILE A 36 -4.06 24.53 5.06
C ILE A 36 -3.62 23.07 5.12
N LEU A 37 -4.58 22.17 5.33
CA LEU A 37 -4.36 20.74 5.44
C LEU A 37 -4.27 20.07 4.06
N CYS A 38 -5.11 20.50 3.13
CA CYS A 38 -5.05 20.14 1.72
C CYS A 38 -5.98 21.01 0.87
N ASP A 39 -5.78 20.95 -0.44
CA ASP A 39 -6.64 21.52 -1.46
C ASP A 39 -6.83 20.51 -2.61
N GLU A 40 -7.39 20.96 -3.74
CA GLU A 40 -7.64 20.10 -4.91
C GLU A 40 -6.40 19.86 -5.80
N THR A 41 -5.19 20.17 -5.32
CA THR A 41 -3.95 19.85 -6.05
C THR A 41 -3.82 18.35 -6.28
N LYS A 42 -3.46 17.95 -7.51
CA LYS A 42 -3.27 16.54 -7.87
C LYS A 42 -2.16 15.92 -7.04
N VAL A 43 -2.44 14.76 -6.46
CA VAL A 43 -1.43 14.02 -5.71
C VAL A 43 -1.23 12.63 -6.28
N VAL A 44 0.02 12.28 -6.55
CA VAL A 44 0.39 10.96 -7.05
C VAL A 44 0.24 9.93 -5.94
N ARG A 45 -0.36 8.80 -6.28
CA ARG A 45 -0.56 7.63 -5.42
C ARG A 45 -0.19 6.36 -6.19
N TYR A 46 -0.08 5.25 -5.46
CA TYR A 46 0.22 3.95 -6.04
C TYR A 46 -0.84 2.94 -5.64
N SER A 47 -1.30 2.15 -6.60
CA SER A 47 -2.13 0.96 -6.39
C SER A 47 -1.40 -0.25 -6.95
N TRP A 48 -1.48 -1.38 -6.24
CA TRP A 48 -0.92 -2.65 -6.72
C TRP A 48 -1.62 -3.16 -7.98
N ASP A 49 -2.88 -2.78 -8.21
CA ASP A 49 -3.68 -3.30 -9.33
C ASP A 49 -3.41 -2.60 -10.67
N PHE A 50 -3.04 -1.32 -10.63
CA PHE A 50 -2.90 -0.50 -11.85
C PHE A 50 -1.78 0.56 -11.78
N GLY A 51 -0.88 0.45 -10.80
CA GLY A 51 0.30 1.28 -10.68
C GLY A 51 0.01 2.70 -10.19
N TYR A 52 0.81 3.65 -10.67
CA TYR A 52 0.69 5.06 -10.28
C TYR A 52 -0.58 5.70 -10.86
N TYR A 53 -1.27 6.46 -10.02
CA TYR A 53 -2.45 7.22 -10.39
C TYR A 53 -2.44 8.60 -9.73
N ASP A 54 -3.21 9.53 -10.30
CA ASP A 54 -3.35 10.88 -9.74
C ASP A 54 -4.69 10.95 -8.99
N LEU A 55 -4.64 11.46 -7.76
CA LEU A 55 -5.79 11.64 -6.88
C LEU A 55 -6.04 13.12 -6.66
N ILE A 56 -7.29 13.54 -6.85
CA ILE A 56 -7.80 14.87 -6.53
C ILE A 56 -8.87 14.70 -5.44
N LEU A 57 -8.83 15.53 -4.42
CA LEU A 57 -9.85 15.57 -3.37
C LEU A 57 -10.74 16.78 -3.59
N GLU A 58 -12.03 16.57 -3.78
CA GLU A 58 -13.00 17.66 -3.87
C GLU A 58 -13.26 18.25 -2.48
N HIS A 59 -13.30 19.57 -2.39
CA HIS A 59 -13.46 20.32 -1.14
C HIS A 59 -14.74 21.17 -1.16
N THR A 60 -15.89 20.50 -1.23
CA THR A 60 -17.19 21.07 -0.86
C THR A 60 -17.60 20.61 0.54
N LYS A 61 -18.60 21.28 1.15
CA LYS A 61 -19.12 20.86 2.47
C LYS A 61 -19.75 19.47 2.42
N GLU A 62 -20.22 19.05 1.25
CA GLU A 62 -20.87 17.77 1.00
C GLU A 62 -19.85 16.66 0.66
N SER A 63 -18.66 17.03 0.15
CA SER A 63 -17.62 16.09 -0.26
C SER A 63 -16.80 15.55 0.91
N VAL A 64 -16.56 16.37 1.94
CA VAL A 64 -15.66 16.02 3.04
C VAL A 64 -16.46 15.65 4.28
N ASN A 65 -16.40 14.39 4.69
CA ASN A 65 -16.92 13.97 5.98
C ASN A 65 -15.93 14.38 7.10
N LEU A 66 -16.38 15.33 7.93
CA LEU A 66 -15.65 15.88 9.09
C LEU A 66 -16.21 15.41 10.44
N GLU A 67 -17.04 14.37 10.50
CA GLU A 67 -17.65 13.86 11.75
C GLU A 67 -16.61 13.52 12.82
N ARG A 68 -15.38 13.22 12.43
CA ARG A 68 -14.28 12.88 13.35
C ARG A 68 -13.38 14.07 13.70
N ALA A 69 -13.61 15.26 13.15
CA ALA A 69 -12.76 16.44 13.33
C ALA A 69 -12.48 16.74 14.81
N ASP A 70 -13.50 16.61 15.67
CA ASP A 70 -13.40 16.92 17.10
C ASP A 70 -12.52 15.95 17.90
N ILE A 71 -12.22 14.77 17.35
CA ILE A 71 -11.40 13.74 18.00
C ILE A 71 -10.04 13.56 17.32
N LEU A 72 -9.67 14.44 16.38
CA LEU A 72 -8.42 14.31 15.65
C LEU A 72 -7.20 14.68 16.54
N PRO A 73 -6.27 13.73 16.76
CA PRO A 73 -5.00 14.06 17.37
C PRO A 73 -4.10 14.84 16.40
N LEU A 74 -3.22 15.68 16.94
CA LEU A 74 -2.08 16.21 16.19
C LEU A 74 -0.95 15.17 16.22
N LEU A 75 -0.74 14.49 15.11
CA LEU A 75 0.26 13.42 14.98
C LEU A 75 1.57 13.93 14.38
N VAL A 76 2.60 13.09 14.48
CA VAL A 76 3.91 13.32 13.84
C VAL A 76 4.13 12.21 12.82
N GLN A 77 4.40 12.57 11.56
CA GLN A 77 4.81 11.63 10.50
C GLN A 77 3.83 10.46 10.29
N HIS A 78 2.53 10.68 10.45
CA HIS A 78 1.47 9.65 10.36
C HIS A 78 1.60 8.51 11.39
N ASP A 79 2.39 8.70 12.46
CA ASP A 79 2.54 7.71 13.51
C ASP A 79 1.29 7.66 14.39
N THR A 80 0.55 6.56 14.31
CA THR A 80 -0.66 6.29 15.10
C THR A 80 -0.40 5.48 16.37
N TYR A 81 0.84 5.07 16.62
CA TYR A 81 1.22 4.28 17.80
C TYR A 81 1.72 5.16 18.94
N SER A 82 2.30 6.32 18.63
CA SER A 82 2.76 7.29 19.62
C SER A 82 1.61 8.13 20.19
N LEU A 83 1.83 8.69 21.38
CA LEU A 83 0.93 9.68 21.95
C LEU A 83 0.93 10.95 21.08
N PRO A 84 -0.21 11.64 20.98
CA PRO A 84 -0.31 12.84 20.17
C PRO A 84 0.42 14.02 20.82
N ILE A 85 1.02 14.88 20.00
CA ILE A 85 1.73 16.10 20.44
C ILE A 85 0.78 17.30 20.62
N GLY A 86 -0.53 17.07 20.53
CA GLY A 86 -1.54 18.12 20.56
C GLY A 86 -2.87 17.67 19.97
N LYS A 87 -3.68 18.65 19.58
CA LYS A 87 -5.02 18.44 19.02
C LYS A 87 -5.31 19.40 17.87
N TRP A 88 -6.39 19.14 17.15
CA TRP A 88 -6.91 20.04 16.13
C TRP A 88 -8.12 20.81 16.64
N GLU A 89 -8.21 22.07 16.23
CA GLU A 89 -9.39 22.91 16.42
C GLU A 89 -9.79 23.56 15.09
N ASN A 90 -11.05 23.98 14.98
CA ASN A 90 -11.57 24.73 13.83
C ASN A 90 -11.27 24.11 12.45
N VAL A 91 -11.36 22.78 12.37
CA VAL A 91 -11.21 22.03 11.12
C VAL A 91 -12.45 22.27 10.26
N ARG A 92 -12.25 22.81 9.06
CA ARG A 92 -13.36 23.23 8.19
C ARG A 92 -12.96 23.25 6.72
N VAL A 93 -13.97 23.14 5.86
CA VAL A 93 -13.84 23.42 4.43
C VAL A 93 -14.16 24.89 4.18
N GLU A 94 -13.23 25.61 3.57
CA GLU A 94 -13.34 27.05 3.28
C GLU A 94 -12.49 27.38 2.03
N ASP A 95 -13.06 28.14 1.08
CA ASP A 95 -12.40 28.55 -0.17
C ASP A 95 -11.78 27.40 -1.01
N GLY A 96 -12.48 26.26 -1.06
CA GLY A 96 -12.03 25.07 -1.79
C GLY A 96 -10.82 24.38 -1.13
N LYS A 97 -10.59 24.60 0.16
CA LYS A 97 -9.48 24.00 0.93
C LYS A 97 -9.99 23.44 2.24
N LEU A 98 -9.34 22.39 2.72
CA LEU A 98 -9.46 21.95 4.10
C LEU A 98 -8.47 22.77 4.94
N LYS A 99 -8.98 23.49 5.93
CA LYS A 99 -8.20 24.32 6.86
C LYS A 99 -8.39 23.82 8.28
N GLY A 100 -7.44 24.12 9.16
CA GLY A 100 -7.50 23.77 10.58
C GLY A 100 -6.53 24.58 11.43
N THR A 101 -6.69 24.49 12.74
CA THR A 101 -5.76 25.08 13.73
C THR A 101 -5.10 23.95 14.50
N ALA A 102 -3.79 23.79 14.32
CA ALA A 102 -3.00 22.86 15.10
C ALA A 102 -2.71 23.50 16.47
N VAL A 103 -3.11 22.83 17.56
CA VAL A 103 -2.87 23.25 18.93
C VAL A 103 -1.87 22.30 19.56
N PHE A 104 -0.66 22.78 19.83
CA PHE A 104 0.42 21.98 20.42
C PHE A 104 0.27 21.92 21.94
N ASP A 105 0.53 20.76 22.54
CA ASP A 105 0.54 20.65 23.99
C ASP A 105 1.76 21.35 24.58
N SER A 106 1.55 22.54 25.15
CA SER A 106 2.59 23.36 25.78
C SER A 106 3.38 22.68 26.91
N LYS A 107 2.87 21.58 27.47
CA LYS A 107 3.52 20.82 28.54
C LYS A 107 4.26 19.58 28.05
N ASP A 108 4.15 19.26 26.76
CA ASP A 108 4.86 18.16 26.13
C ASP A 108 6.17 18.67 25.51
N GLU A 109 7.29 18.07 25.92
CA GLU A 109 8.62 18.45 25.46
C GLU A 109 8.81 18.21 23.94
N GLN A 110 8.29 17.09 23.42
CA GLN A 110 8.35 16.77 22.00
C GLN A 110 7.50 17.74 21.19
N ALA A 111 6.30 18.06 21.68
CA ALA A 111 5.44 19.05 21.04
C ALA A 111 6.12 20.42 20.95
N MET A 112 6.77 20.87 22.03
CA MET A 112 7.47 22.16 22.05
C MET A 112 8.76 22.15 21.21
N GLU A 113 9.46 21.02 21.11
CA GLU A 113 10.60 20.90 20.20
C GLU A 113 10.17 21.10 18.74
N ILE A 114 9.08 20.42 18.34
CA ILE A 114 8.52 20.51 16.98
C ILE A 114 7.96 21.91 16.73
N PHE A 115 7.18 22.47 17.66
CA PHE A 115 6.66 23.83 17.54
C PHE A 115 7.78 24.85 17.34
N GLY A 116 8.88 24.74 18.09
CA GLY A 116 10.04 25.60 17.90
C GLY A 116 10.68 25.47 16.51
N LYS A 117 10.62 24.29 15.87
CA LYS A 117 11.07 24.14 14.47
C LYS A 117 10.17 24.90 13.50
N PHE A 118 8.86 25.00 13.76
CA PHE A 118 7.96 25.86 12.98
C PHE A 118 8.26 27.34 13.19
N GLU A 119 8.44 27.80 14.45
CA GLU A 119 8.80 29.20 14.74
C GLU A 119 10.09 29.62 14.04
N ARG A 120 11.08 28.73 14.00
CA ARG A 120 12.37 28.95 13.34
C ARG A 120 12.35 28.67 11.83
N GLY A 121 11.22 28.20 11.28
CA GLY A 121 11.05 27.93 9.85
C GLY A 121 11.75 26.67 9.32
N PHE A 122 12.19 25.76 10.19
CA PHE A 122 12.72 24.44 9.80
C PHE A 122 11.63 23.44 9.41
N MET A 123 10.41 23.64 9.91
CA MET A 123 9.23 22.88 9.51
C MET A 123 8.14 23.83 9.06
N LYS A 124 7.35 23.38 8.06
CA LYS A 124 6.25 24.17 7.51
C LYS A 124 5.09 23.32 6.98
N SER A 125 5.21 22.00 7.02
CA SER A 125 4.35 21.11 6.24
C SER A 125 3.49 20.22 7.12
N PHE A 126 2.30 19.96 6.62
CA PHE A 126 1.32 19.07 7.23
C PHE A 126 0.83 18.08 6.18
N SER A 127 0.22 17.00 6.63
CA SER A 127 -0.45 16.09 5.72
C SER A 127 -1.66 15.46 6.37
N ILE A 128 -2.51 14.87 5.54
CA ILE A 128 -3.73 14.21 5.99
C ILE A 128 -3.73 12.75 5.58
N GLY A 129 -4.41 11.96 6.39
CA GLY A 129 -4.80 10.61 6.08
C GLY A 129 -6.21 10.63 5.55
N ILE A 130 -6.40 9.92 4.45
CA ILE A 130 -7.71 9.76 3.82
C ILE A 130 -8.31 8.46 4.36
N GLY A 131 -9.53 8.54 4.87
CA GLY A 131 -10.29 7.40 5.34
C GLY A 131 -11.03 6.71 4.20
N SER A 132 -12.32 6.49 4.40
CA SER A 132 -13.21 5.98 3.35
C SER A 132 -13.31 6.96 2.18
N ILE A 133 -13.27 6.44 0.96
CA ILE A 133 -13.71 7.13 -0.25
C ILE A 133 -15.01 6.45 -0.68
N GLU A 134 -16.13 7.15 -0.50
CA GLU A 134 -17.47 6.61 -0.80
C GLU A 134 -17.87 6.85 -2.25
N LYS A 135 -17.37 7.92 -2.87
CA LYS A 135 -17.69 8.26 -4.25
C LYS A 135 -16.50 8.87 -4.97
N ILE A 136 -16.22 8.33 -6.15
CA ILE A 136 -15.10 8.72 -7.00
C ILE A 136 -15.61 8.99 -8.42
N GLN A 137 -15.10 10.05 -9.05
CA GLN A 137 -15.21 10.26 -10.49
C GLN A 137 -13.89 9.84 -11.12
N THR A 138 -13.97 8.98 -12.12
CA THR A 138 -12.80 8.50 -12.85
C THR A 138 -12.73 9.20 -14.20
N GLN A 139 -11.56 9.71 -14.54
CA GLN A 139 -11.24 10.09 -15.92
C GLN A 139 -10.35 9.00 -16.54
N GLU A 140 -10.41 8.88 -17.87
CA GLU A 140 -9.47 8.03 -18.61
C GLU A 140 -8.02 8.52 -18.44
N LEU A 141 -7.06 7.76 -18.97
CA LEU A 141 -5.64 8.02 -18.81
C LEU A 141 -5.29 9.47 -19.18
N ASN A 142 -4.60 10.16 -18.28
CA ASN A 142 -4.09 11.50 -18.53
C ASN A 142 -2.87 11.48 -19.46
N GLU A 143 -2.33 12.66 -19.77
CA GLU A 143 -1.16 12.84 -20.65
C GLU A 143 0.08 12.04 -20.22
N ASN A 144 0.17 11.66 -18.95
CA ASN A 144 1.26 10.86 -18.39
C ASN A 144 0.96 9.35 -18.37
N GLY A 145 -0.14 8.92 -19.00
CA GLY A 145 -0.59 7.52 -19.00
C GLY A 145 -1.07 7.03 -17.64
N ARG A 146 -1.49 7.94 -16.74
CA ARG A 146 -2.01 7.58 -15.41
C ARG A 146 -3.52 7.78 -15.35
N LYS A 147 -4.21 6.91 -14.60
CA LYS A 147 -5.62 7.16 -14.25
C LYS A 147 -5.71 8.38 -13.35
N GLU A 148 -6.73 9.20 -13.57
CA GLU A 148 -7.06 10.30 -12.68
C GLU A 148 -8.36 9.99 -11.95
N PHE A 149 -8.32 10.12 -10.63
CA PHE A 149 -9.46 9.90 -9.76
C PHE A 149 -9.75 11.17 -8.97
N LYS A 150 -10.99 11.67 -9.07
CA LYS A 150 -11.50 12.73 -8.22
C LYS A 150 -12.39 12.13 -7.14
N ALA A 151 -11.92 12.11 -5.89
CA ALA A 151 -12.74 11.73 -4.75
C ALA A 151 -13.71 12.86 -4.43
N ILE A 152 -15.00 12.63 -4.71
CA ILE A 152 -16.06 13.63 -4.52
C ILE A 152 -16.88 13.37 -3.26
N LYS A 153 -16.67 12.23 -2.59
CA LYS A 153 -17.13 11.96 -1.23
C LYS A 153 -16.10 11.12 -0.48
N TRP A 154 -15.48 11.68 0.55
CA TRP A 154 -14.37 11.07 1.29
C TRP A 154 -14.36 11.54 2.75
N SER A 155 -13.71 10.79 3.63
CA SER A 155 -13.59 11.12 5.06
C SER A 155 -12.17 11.49 5.48
N LEU A 156 -12.06 12.46 6.37
CA LEU A 156 -10.80 12.83 7.01
C LEU A 156 -10.47 11.82 8.12
N GLN A 157 -9.33 11.14 8.02
CA GLN A 157 -8.94 10.09 8.96
C GLN A 157 -7.96 10.59 10.02
N GLU A 158 -6.96 11.37 9.62
CA GLU A 158 -5.95 11.95 10.51
C GLU A 158 -5.31 13.19 9.89
N CYS A 159 -4.64 13.98 10.74
CA CYS A 159 -3.85 15.13 10.34
C CYS A 159 -2.52 15.13 11.12
N SER A 160 -1.41 15.24 10.39
CA SER A 160 -0.05 15.09 10.92
C SER A 160 0.84 16.28 10.56
N VAL A 161 1.76 16.62 11.46
CA VAL A 161 2.98 17.35 11.11
C VAL A 161 3.88 16.40 10.31
N VAL A 162 4.40 16.85 9.16
CA VAL A 162 5.28 16.01 8.33
C VAL A 162 6.50 16.74 7.81
N THR A 163 7.53 15.97 7.46
CA THR A 163 8.72 16.49 6.78
C THR A 163 8.48 16.75 5.29
N ILE A 164 7.71 15.86 4.64
CA ILE A 164 7.40 15.94 3.21
C ILE A 164 5.90 15.67 3.04
N PRO A 165 5.10 16.66 2.63
CA PRO A 165 3.68 16.47 2.44
C PRO A 165 3.41 15.82 1.08
N ALA A 166 2.34 15.03 1.00
CA ALA A 166 1.87 14.53 -0.28
C ALA A 166 1.28 15.67 -1.14
N ASN A 167 0.48 16.56 -0.54
CA ASN A 167 -0.04 17.77 -1.18
C ASN A 167 0.91 18.94 -0.91
N GLU A 168 1.44 19.58 -1.95
CA GLU A 168 2.45 20.66 -1.83
C GLU A 168 1.94 21.95 -1.16
N ASN A 169 0.61 22.13 -1.15
CA ASN A 169 -0.07 23.28 -0.53
C ASN A 169 -0.46 23.00 0.93
N ALA A 170 -0.19 21.80 1.45
CA ALA A 170 -0.43 21.44 2.84
C ALA A 170 0.67 22.02 3.76
N LYS A 171 0.47 23.25 4.23
CA LYS A 171 1.49 24.03 4.94
C LYS A 171 0.89 25.09 5.88
N VAL A 172 1.76 25.71 6.66
CA VAL A 172 1.45 26.86 7.54
C VAL A 172 0.83 28.01 6.74
N GLY A 173 -0.25 28.57 7.28
CA GLY A 173 -1.01 29.68 6.69
C GLY A 173 -2.43 29.30 6.32
N LEU A 174 -3.34 30.27 6.28
CA LEU A 174 -4.73 30.09 5.79
C LEU A 174 -4.93 30.53 4.35
N ASN A 175 -3.99 31.28 3.80
CA ASN A 175 -4.03 31.82 2.45
C ASN A 175 -2.78 31.38 1.69
N ILE A 176 -3.00 30.91 0.47
CA ILE A 176 -1.95 30.84 -0.53
C ILE A 176 -2.33 31.88 -1.57
N GLU A 177 -1.80 33.10 -1.44
CA GLU A 177 -1.69 33.97 -2.60
C GLU A 177 -0.61 33.35 -3.48
N ASN A 178 -1.05 32.50 -4.41
CA ASN A 178 -0.21 32.12 -5.53
C ASN A 178 0.11 33.41 -6.28
N ASN A 179 1.25 34.03 -5.99
CA ASN A 179 1.90 34.96 -6.92
C ASN A 179 2.41 34.16 -8.13
N HIS A 180 1.49 33.50 -8.84
CA HIS A 180 1.65 33.22 -10.26
C HIS A 180 1.36 34.52 -11.01
N ASN A 181 2.23 35.52 -10.81
CA ASN A 181 2.42 36.54 -11.82
C ASN A 181 3.06 35.83 -13.01
N GLU A 182 2.24 35.41 -13.97
CA GLU A 182 2.70 34.83 -15.24
C GLU A 182 3.55 35.80 -16.08
N ASN A 183 3.68 37.07 -15.67
CA ASN A 183 4.33 38.14 -16.44
C ASN A 183 5.80 38.45 -16.07
N ASN A 184 6.46 37.74 -15.15
CA ASN A 184 7.86 38.03 -14.76
C ASN A 184 8.79 36.80 -14.84
N LYS A 185 8.78 36.06 -15.95
CA LYS A 185 9.63 34.87 -16.12
C LYS A 185 11.04 35.12 -16.69
N GLU A 186 11.44 36.34 -17.05
CA GLU A 186 12.67 36.52 -17.84
C GLU A 186 13.94 37.06 -17.16
N GLU A 187 13.92 37.69 -15.97
CA GLU A 187 15.18 38.35 -15.52
C GLU A 187 15.81 37.97 -14.17
N ASN A 188 15.18 37.20 -13.29
CA ASN A 188 15.76 36.96 -11.95
C ASN A 188 16.06 35.49 -11.60
N ASN A 189 16.22 34.62 -12.59
CA ASN A 189 16.44 33.19 -12.35
C ASN A 189 17.88 32.76 -12.69
N LYS A 190 18.87 33.31 -11.97
CA LYS A 190 20.26 32.81 -12.06
C LYS A 190 20.80 32.16 -10.80
N ASP A 191 20.28 32.45 -9.61
CA ASP A 191 20.82 31.84 -8.39
C ASP A 191 19.71 31.64 -7.36
N LEU A 192 19.01 30.50 -7.45
CA LEU A 192 18.33 29.82 -6.35
C LEU A 192 17.76 28.51 -6.89
N CYS A 193 18.30 27.40 -6.42
CA CYS A 193 17.92 26.05 -6.79
C CYS A 193 16.49 25.73 -6.33
N TYR A 194 15.53 25.93 -7.23
CA TYR A 194 14.29 25.17 -7.28
C TYR A 194 14.18 24.64 -8.71
N ASN A 195 14.35 23.33 -8.86
CA ASN A 195 14.11 22.67 -10.14
C ASN A 195 12.64 22.91 -10.50
N LYS A 196 12.40 23.76 -11.51
CA LYS A 196 11.19 23.65 -12.33
C LYS A 196 11.01 22.16 -12.64
N PRO A 197 9.80 21.58 -12.57
CA PRO A 197 9.58 20.30 -13.22
C PRO A 197 9.98 20.53 -14.67
N ASN A 198 11.13 19.96 -15.03
CA ASN A 198 11.62 19.98 -16.38
C ASN A 198 10.43 19.45 -17.18
N GLN A 199 9.96 20.19 -18.19
CA GLN A 199 9.24 19.55 -19.27
C GLN A 199 10.14 18.38 -19.62
N LYS A 200 9.70 17.17 -19.28
CA LYS A 200 10.47 15.96 -19.52
C LYS A 200 10.47 15.90 -21.03
N GLN A 201 11.50 16.48 -21.66
CA GLN A 201 11.86 16.08 -23.00
C GLN A 201 12.01 14.58 -22.85
N GLU A 202 11.11 13.82 -23.47
CA GLU A 202 11.30 12.40 -23.65
C GLU A 202 12.62 12.25 -24.40
N ILE A 203 13.72 12.08 -23.65
CA ILE A 203 14.99 11.67 -24.22
C ILE A 203 14.78 10.20 -24.56
N LYS A 204 14.17 9.95 -25.71
CA LYS A 204 14.17 8.64 -26.34
C LYS A 204 15.60 8.39 -26.79
N MET A 205 16.29 7.51 -26.09
CA MET A 205 17.58 6.97 -26.50
C MET A 205 17.45 5.47 -26.67
N THR A 206 18.19 4.92 -27.63
CA THR A 206 18.23 3.47 -27.80
C THR A 206 19.02 2.82 -26.67
N ARG A 207 18.92 1.49 -26.53
CA ARG A 207 19.69 0.72 -25.54
C ARG A 207 21.19 0.96 -25.70
N GLU A 208 21.66 1.02 -26.93
CA GLU A 208 23.06 1.21 -27.30
C GLU A 208 23.55 2.60 -26.89
N GLU A 209 22.71 3.62 -27.11
CA GLU A 209 23.01 5.00 -26.69
C GLU A 209 23.02 5.15 -25.16
N LEU A 210 22.12 4.48 -24.45
CA LEU A 210 22.10 4.45 -22.99
C LEU A 210 23.37 3.81 -22.44
N GLN A 211 23.80 2.68 -23.02
CA GLN A 211 25.02 2.00 -22.61
C GLN A 211 26.27 2.85 -22.87
N ALA A 212 26.34 3.53 -24.02
CA ALA A 212 27.49 4.35 -24.37
C ALA A 212 27.60 5.63 -23.53
N LYS A 213 26.47 6.28 -23.23
CA LYS A 213 26.44 7.56 -22.50
C LYS A 213 26.41 7.39 -20.98
N HIS A 214 25.84 6.29 -20.48
CA HIS A 214 25.62 6.05 -19.05
C HIS A 214 25.95 4.59 -18.66
N PRO A 215 27.23 4.16 -18.78
CA PRO A 215 27.62 2.77 -18.56
C PRO A 215 27.29 2.26 -17.15
N ASP A 216 27.44 3.08 -16.12
CA ASP A 216 27.17 2.68 -14.73
C ASP A 216 25.67 2.48 -14.46
N VAL A 217 24.83 3.36 -15.02
CA VAL A 217 23.37 3.25 -14.92
C VAL A 217 22.88 2.03 -15.70
N TYR A 218 23.43 1.82 -16.90
CA TYR A 218 23.14 0.64 -17.71
C TYR A 218 23.52 -0.67 -16.98
N ALA A 219 24.70 -0.71 -16.36
CA ALA A 219 25.15 -1.85 -15.57
C ALA A 219 24.24 -2.11 -14.36
N SER A 220 23.82 -1.05 -13.65
CA SER A 220 22.89 -1.16 -12.52
C SER A 220 21.51 -1.68 -12.93
N ILE A 221 20.96 -1.20 -14.04
CA ILE A 221 19.68 -1.68 -14.59
C ILE A 221 19.78 -3.16 -14.99
N LEU A 222 20.86 -3.57 -15.66
CA LEU A 222 21.10 -4.97 -16.00
C LEU A 222 21.21 -5.86 -14.76
N ALA A 223 21.94 -5.40 -13.73
CA ALA A 223 22.08 -6.13 -12.48
C ALA A 223 20.72 -6.30 -11.77
N SER A 224 19.93 -5.23 -11.70
CA SER A 224 18.58 -5.25 -11.14
C SER A 224 17.64 -6.18 -11.91
N GLY A 225 17.65 -6.12 -13.25
CA GLY A 225 16.87 -7.02 -14.10
C GLY A 225 17.26 -8.49 -13.92
N LYS A 226 18.57 -8.78 -13.85
CA LYS A 226 19.07 -10.14 -13.57
C LYS A 226 18.63 -10.63 -12.18
N ALA A 227 18.72 -9.78 -11.16
CA ALA A 227 18.28 -10.13 -9.81
C ALA A 227 16.77 -10.45 -9.78
N SER A 228 15.95 -9.57 -10.36
CA SER A 228 14.50 -9.76 -10.45
C SER A 228 14.10 -11.03 -11.20
N GLU A 229 14.78 -11.35 -12.31
CA GLU A 229 14.52 -12.58 -13.07
C GLU A 229 14.97 -13.83 -12.29
N THR A 230 16.12 -13.74 -11.60
CA THR A 230 16.61 -14.81 -10.73
C THR A 230 15.61 -15.11 -9.62
N ASP A 231 15.09 -14.07 -8.95
CA ASP A 231 14.11 -14.20 -7.88
C ASP A 231 12.81 -14.85 -8.37
N ARG A 232 12.32 -14.44 -9.55
CA ARG A 232 11.13 -15.04 -10.16
C ARG A 232 11.32 -16.53 -10.43
N VAL A 233 12.44 -16.90 -11.06
CA VAL A 233 12.75 -18.30 -11.37
C VAL A 233 12.91 -19.13 -10.09
N LEU A 234 13.62 -18.61 -9.09
CA LEU A 234 13.79 -19.28 -7.80
C LEU A 234 12.47 -19.49 -7.07
N ALA A 235 11.54 -18.54 -7.14
CA ALA A 235 10.21 -18.69 -6.55
C ALA A 235 9.46 -19.89 -7.13
N HIS A 236 9.43 -20.03 -8.47
CA HIS A 236 8.78 -21.17 -9.13
C HIS A 236 9.50 -22.50 -8.84
N ILE A 237 10.83 -22.52 -8.86
CA ILE A 237 11.61 -23.72 -8.51
C ILE A 237 11.34 -24.14 -7.07
N THR A 238 11.27 -23.18 -6.14
CA THR A 238 11.01 -23.45 -4.72
C THR A 238 9.65 -24.09 -4.52
N MET A 239 8.61 -23.55 -5.18
CA MET A 239 7.26 -24.15 -5.13
C MET A 239 7.23 -25.53 -5.79
N ALA A 240 7.89 -25.70 -6.94
CA ALA A 240 7.94 -27.00 -7.61
C ALA A 240 8.59 -28.09 -6.76
N LYS A 241 9.67 -27.75 -6.05
CA LYS A 241 10.36 -28.69 -5.15
C LYS A 241 9.47 -29.18 -4.01
N SER A 242 8.60 -28.33 -3.47
CA SER A 242 7.71 -28.71 -2.37
C SER A 242 6.44 -29.42 -2.82
N THR A 243 5.99 -29.18 -4.06
CA THR A 243 4.70 -29.71 -4.54
C THR A 243 4.83 -30.77 -5.64
N GLY A 244 6.05 -31.07 -6.09
CA GLY A 244 6.32 -31.97 -7.22
C GLY A 244 5.94 -31.41 -8.60
N ALA A 245 5.55 -30.13 -8.69
CA ALA A 245 4.98 -29.53 -9.91
C ALA A 245 6.05 -28.96 -10.86
N ASN A 246 7.03 -29.78 -11.24
CA ASN A 246 8.17 -29.36 -12.05
C ASN A 246 7.77 -28.88 -13.45
N GLU A 247 6.87 -29.60 -14.13
CA GLU A 247 6.40 -29.23 -15.48
C GLU A 247 5.67 -27.89 -15.49
N TYR A 248 4.81 -27.66 -14.49
CA TYR A 248 4.08 -26.40 -14.37
C TYR A 248 5.01 -25.21 -14.06
N ALA A 249 6.06 -25.42 -13.24
CA ALA A 249 7.07 -24.39 -13.02
C ALA A 249 7.88 -24.07 -14.27
N LEU A 250 8.26 -25.07 -15.06
CA LEU A 250 8.94 -24.84 -16.34
C LEU A 250 8.07 -24.01 -17.29
N GLU A 251 6.77 -24.33 -17.40
CA GLU A 251 5.84 -23.57 -18.23
C GLU A 251 5.75 -22.09 -17.81
N CYS A 252 5.62 -21.81 -16.51
CA CYS A 252 5.60 -20.43 -16.02
C CYS A 252 6.91 -19.69 -16.27
N ILE A 253 8.06 -20.37 -16.10
CA ILE A 253 9.38 -19.79 -16.36
C ILE A 253 9.54 -19.46 -17.85
N GLU A 254 9.16 -20.36 -18.75
CA GLU A 254 9.24 -20.16 -20.21
C GLU A 254 8.35 -19.02 -20.70
N LYS A 255 7.16 -18.87 -20.12
CA LYS A 255 6.22 -17.77 -20.45
C LYS A 255 6.58 -16.44 -19.81
N GLY A 256 7.54 -16.44 -18.88
CA GLY A 256 7.92 -15.25 -18.15
C GLY A 256 6.91 -14.82 -17.08
N GLU A 257 6.05 -15.73 -16.62
CA GLU A 257 5.01 -15.46 -15.64
C GLU A 257 5.61 -15.36 -14.23
N GLY A 258 5.13 -14.40 -13.44
CA GLY A 258 5.46 -14.30 -12.01
C GLY A 258 4.61 -15.24 -11.15
N LEU A 259 4.94 -15.31 -9.86
CA LEU A 259 4.20 -16.13 -8.88
C LEU A 259 2.85 -15.49 -8.49
N THR A 260 1.88 -15.54 -9.41
CA THR A 260 0.52 -15.01 -9.20
C THR A 260 -0.28 -15.83 -8.20
N GLN A 261 -1.40 -15.28 -7.71
CA GLN A 261 -2.34 -16.03 -6.85
C GLN A 261 -2.85 -17.31 -7.52
N VAL A 262 -3.06 -17.27 -8.85
CA VAL A 262 -3.46 -18.44 -9.64
C VAL A 262 -2.34 -19.49 -9.67
N ALA A 263 -1.09 -19.06 -9.87
CA ALA A 263 0.05 -19.97 -9.84
C ALA A 263 0.24 -20.60 -8.45
N GLN A 264 0.10 -19.82 -7.38
CA GLN A 264 0.16 -20.32 -6.01
C GLN A 264 -0.94 -21.34 -5.71
N ALA A 265 -2.18 -21.06 -6.11
CA ALA A 265 -3.30 -22.00 -5.94
C ALA A 265 -3.07 -23.31 -6.72
N LYS A 266 -2.49 -23.24 -7.92
CA LYS A 266 -2.11 -24.42 -8.69
C LYS A 266 -1.03 -25.23 -7.98
N TYR A 267 0.02 -24.59 -7.47
CA TYR A 267 1.04 -25.30 -6.68
C TYR A 267 0.46 -25.97 -5.44
N MET A 268 -0.40 -25.28 -4.68
CA MET A 268 -1.09 -25.87 -3.53
C MET A 268 -1.91 -27.10 -3.92
N SER A 269 -2.64 -27.04 -5.05
CA SER A 269 -3.40 -28.18 -5.56
C SER A 269 -2.49 -29.37 -5.93
N PHE A 270 -1.36 -29.12 -6.60
CA PHE A 270 -0.37 -30.16 -6.88
C PHE A 270 0.16 -30.80 -5.59
N GLY A 271 0.49 -30.00 -4.58
CA GLY A 271 0.99 -30.50 -3.29
C GLY A 271 -0.04 -31.32 -2.53
N MET A 272 -1.31 -30.90 -2.52
CA MET A 272 -2.40 -31.69 -1.93
C MET A 272 -2.57 -33.04 -2.63
N ASN A 273 -2.52 -33.05 -3.97
CA ASN A 273 -2.62 -34.28 -4.75
C ASN A 273 -1.42 -35.21 -4.50
N LEU A 274 -0.22 -34.67 -4.35
CA LEU A 274 0.99 -35.43 -4.03
C LEU A 274 0.87 -36.12 -2.66
N ASN A 275 0.52 -35.37 -1.62
CA ASN A 275 0.33 -35.91 -0.27
C ASN A 275 -0.76 -37.01 -0.24
N GLN A 276 -1.86 -36.83 -0.98
CA GLN A 276 -2.90 -37.86 -1.10
C GLN A 276 -2.40 -39.14 -1.80
N VAL A 277 -1.50 -39.01 -2.78
CA VAL A 277 -0.89 -40.18 -3.44
C VAL A 277 0.10 -40.88 -2.52
N GLU A 278 0.91 -40.13 -1.76
CA GLU A 278 1.87 -40.70 -0.80
C GLU A 278 1.16 -41.43 0.34
N ASN A 279 0.14 -40.81 0.97
CA ASN A 279 -0.63 -41.46 2.03
C ASN A 279 -1.27 -42.78 1.57
N ARG A 280 -1.76 -42.85 0.31
CA ARG A 280 -2.31 -44.09 -0.26
C ARG A 280 -1.25 -45.15 -0.56
N LYS A 281 -0.01 -44.76 -0.81
CA LYS A 281 1.11 -45.70 -0.98
C LYS A 281 1.55 -46.29 0.36
N ASP A 282 1.55 -45.47 1.41
CA ASP A 282 1.89 -45.92 2.77
C ASP A 282 0.84 -46.91 3.31
N GLU A 283 -0.46 -46.63 3.11
CA GLU A 283 -1.55 -47.57 3.45
C GLU A 283 -1.47 -48.91 2.69
N ASN A 284 -0.88 -48.91 1.49
CA ASN A 284 -0.71 -50.11 0.67
C ASN A 284 0.60 -50.88 1.01
N LEU A 285 1.61 -50.19 1.55
CA LEU A 285 2.87 -50.78 2.03
C LEU A 285 2.73 -51.41 3.42
N GLU A 286 1.89 -50.86 4.30
CA GLU A 286 1.56 -51.50 5.60
C GLU A 286 0.84 -52.86 5.44
N ASN A 287 0.29 -53.17 4.26
CA ASN A 287 -0.37 -54.45 3.96
C ASN A 287 0.52 -55.46 3.23
N LEU A 288 1.82 -55.20 3.04
CA LEU A 288 2.73 -56.08 2.29
C LEU A 288 3.72 -56.90 3.16
N ASP A 289 3.76 -56.70 4.48
CA ASP A 289 4.73 -57.37 5.38
C ASP A 289 4.13 -58.43 6.32
N THR A 290 2.85 -58.75 6.22
CA THR A 290 2.32 -59.99 6.80
C THR A 290 2.28 -61.07 5.71
N PRO A 291 2.99 -62.20 5.85
CA PRO A 291 2.78 -63.34 4.97
C PRO A 291 1.29 -63.67 4.95
N PRO A 292 0.69 -64.04 3.81
CA PRO A 292 -0.71 -64.44 3.81
C PRO A 292 -0.83 -65.62 4.77
N GLU A 293 -1.58 -65.46 5.86
CA GLU A 293 -2.05 -66.59 6.64
C GLU A 293 -2.75 -67.53 5.66
N ASP A 294 -2.36 -68.79 5.74
CA ASP A 294 -2.76 -69.88 4.85
C ASP A 294 -4.28 -70.07 4.92
N THR A 295 -5.00 -69.30 4.08
CA THR A 295 -6.47 -69.25 4.03
C THR A 295 -7.09 -70.55 3.51
N LYS A 296 -6.28 -71.53 3.10
CA LYS A 296 -6.76 -72.86 2.72
C LYS A 296 -7.25 -73.69 3.91
N ALA A 297 -6.70 -73.51 5.11
CA ALA A 297 -7.13 -74.29 6.28
C ALA A 297 -8.49 -73.84 6.84
N THR A 298 -8.87 -72.58 6.61
CA THR A 298 -10.09 -71.98 7.17
C THR A 298 -11.32 -72.19 6.29
N GLU A 299 -11.15 -72.26 4.96
CA GLU A 299 -12.26 -72.54 4.04
C GLU A 299 -12.69 -74.01 4.05
N GLU A 300 -11.77 -74.95 4.26
CA GLU A 300 -12.09 -76.39 4.32
C GLU A 300 -12.90 -76.72 5.60
N LYS A 301 -12.54 -76.10 6.74
CA LYS A 301 -13.25 -76.26 8.01
C LYS A 301 -14.68 -75.68 7.99
N LEU A 302 -14.88 -74.52 7.34
CA LEU A 302 -16.20 -73.90 7.21
C LEU A 302 -17.14 -74.66 6.28
N ARG A 303 -16.59 -75.41 5.32
CA ARG A 303 -17.37 -76.22 4.38
C ARG A 303 -17.85 -77.52 5.02
N ASP A 304 -17.02 -78.17 5.82
CA ASP A 304 -17.38 -79.40 6.52
C ASP A 304 -18.40 -79.16 7.65
N GLU A 305 -18.30 -78.04 8.38
CA GLU A 305 -19.31 -77.67 9.40
C GLU A 305 -20.69 -77.39 8.80
N LYS A 306 -20.75 -76.65 7.67
CA LYS A 306 -22.02 -76.36 6.99
C LYS A 306 -22.65 -77.58 6.32
N VAL A 307 -21.84 -78.53 5.84
CA VAL A 307 -22.34 -79.80 5.28
C VAL A 307 -22.86 -80.72 6.39
N ALA A 308 -22.22 -80.75 7.56
CA ALA A 308 -22.70 -81.50 8.72
C ALA A 308 -24.02 -80.93 9.28
N GLU A 309 -24.17 -79.61 9.32
CA GLU A 309 -25.41 -78.95 9.75
C GLU A 309 -26.58 -79.22 8.78
N ALA A 310 -26.32 -79.18 7.46
CA ALA A 310 -27.32 -79.46 6.43
C ALA A 310 -27.79 -80.94 6.36
N LEU A 311 -26.99 -81.88 6.89
CA LEU A 311 -27.31 -83.31 6.93
C LEU A 311 -28.00 -83.76 8.24
N SER A 312 -28.17 -82.86 9.21
CA SER A 312 -28.59 -83.21 10.58
C SER A 312 -30.03 -82.84 10.96
N VAL A 313 -30.87 -82.38 10.01
CA VAL A 313 -32.30 -82.13 10.25
C VAL A 313 -33.18 -83.30 9.77
N ASP A 314 -33.25 -84.30 10.66
CA ASP A 314 -34.28 -85.32 10.93
C ASP A 314 -35.10 -86.00 9.80
N ILE A 315 -34.70 -87.23 9.49
CA ILE A 315 -35.62 -88.32 9.09
C ILE A 315 -36.27 -88.87 10.36
N LYS A 316 -37.48 -88.42 10.72
CA LYS A 316 -38.39 -89.20 11.57
C LYS A 316 -39.86 -88.92 11.25
N LYS A 317 -40.46 -89.78 10.40
CA LYS A 317 -41.73 -90.47 10.65
C LYS A 317 -42.04 -91.44 9.52
N ILE A 318 -41.53 -92.67 9.65
CA ILE A 318 -42.20 -93.87 9.17
C ILE A 318 -42.49 -94.72 10.42
N ASP A 319 -43.61 -95.43 10.35
CA ASP A 319 -44.30 -96.28 11.34
C ASP A 319 -45.20 -95.53 12.33
N GLY A 320 -46.50 -95.85 12.48
CA GLY A 320 -47.33 -96.99 12.05
C GLY A 320 -48.50 -97.05 13.07
N GLY A 321 -49.69 -97.60 12.86
CA GLY A 321 -50.32 -98.29 11.75
C GLY A 321 -51.78 -98.63 12.17
N ALA A 322 -52.63 -98.91 11.19
CA ALA A 322 -53.87 -99.71 11.24
C ALA A 322 -54.46 -99.71 9.83
#